data_AF-A0A0S8D3U8-F1
#
_entry.id   AF-A0A0S8D3U8-F1
#
_cell.length_a   1.000
_cell.length_b   1.000
_cell.length_c   1.000
_cell.angle_alpha   90.00
_cell.angle_beta   90.00
_cell.angle_gamma   90.00
#
_symmetry.space_group_name_H-M   'P 1'
#
loop_
_entity.id
_entity.type
_entity.pdbx_description
1 polymer ?
#
loop_
_entity_poly.entity_id
_entity_poly.type
_entity_poly.pdbx_seq_one_letter_code
_entity_poly.pdbx_strand_id
1 'polypeptide(L)'
;MLTAHALTPEALKKSIKLGAVSFLPKEKMPELEDFLADVVLGGGKPVWEKLFDRLGASFNRIFGPDWKQKDAFFEEFEQALKESEEGRGD
;
A
#
# COMPACT_ATOMS: atom_id res chain seq x y z
N MET A 1 -3.51 -5.01 -7.36
CA MET A 1 -2.72 -5.34 -8.57
C MET A 1 -1.71 -6.42 -8.19
N LEU A 2 -1.71 -7.55 -8.89
CA LEU A 2 -0.70 -8.61 -8.72
C LEU A 2 0.46 -8.32 -9.68
N THR A 3 1.65 -8.04 -9.16
CA THR A 3 2.81 -7.75 -10.00
C THR A 3 3.77 -8.94 -10.04
N ALA A 4 4.02 -9.44 -11.25
CA ALA A 4 4.94 -10.56 -11.49
C ALA A 4 6.41 -10.11 -11.60
N HIS A 5 6.66 -8.80 -11.72
CA HIS A 5 7.99 -8.22 -11.88
C HIS A 5 8.11 -6.92 -11.09
N ALA A 6 9.17 -6.84 -10.30
CA ALA A 6 9.71 -5.65 -9.64
C ALA A 6 8.75 -4.94 -8.67
N LEU A 7 8.82 -5.35 -7.39
CA LEU A 7 8.41 -4.49 -6.30
C LEU A 7 9.28 -3.23 -6.37
N THR A 8 8.75 -2.13 -6.88
CA THR A 8 9.45 -0.84 -6.99
C THR A 8 8.54 0.30 -6.56
N PRO A 9 9.10 1.45 -6.13
CA PRO A 9 8.32 2.63 -5.81
C PRO A 9 7.44 3.08 -6.98
N GLU A 10 7.94 3.03 -8.22
CA GLU A 10 7.17 3.42 -9.40
C GLU A 10 5.97 2.51 -9.66
N ALA A 11 6.14 1.19 -9.52
CA ALA A 11 5.05 0.22 -9.69
C ALA A 11 3.97 0.40 -8.61
N LEU A 12 4.40 0.63 -7.37
CA LEU A 12 3.50 0.94 -6.25
C LEU A 12 2.72 2.23 -6.52
N LYS A 13 3.40 3.33 -6.86
CA LYS A 13 2.79 4.63 -7.20
C LYS A 13 1.78 4.50 -8.34
N LYS A 14 2.16 3.79 -9.42
CA LYS A 14 1.27 3.54 -10.56
C LYS A 14 0.02 2.77 -10.13
N SER A 15 0.16 1.77 -9.26
CA SER A 15 -1.00 0.99 -8.79
C SER A 15 -2.00 1.85 -8.00
N ILE A 16 -1.51 2.73 -7.12
CA ILE A 16 -2.34 3.66 -6.35
C ILE A 16 -3.07 4.61 -7.31
N LYS A 17 -2.34 5.22 -8.25
CA LYS A 17 -2.92 6.15 -9.25
C LYS A 17 -3.96 5.51 -10.16
N LEU A 18 -3.87 4.20 -10.40
CA LEU A 18 -4.84 3.46 -11.20
C LEU A 18 -6.06 2.98 -10.40
N GLY A 19 -6.18 3.38 -9.13
CA GLY A 19 -7.30 2.99 -8.27
C GLY A 19 -7.22 1.56 -7.78
N ALA A 20 -6.02 0.97 -7.70
CA ALA A 20 -5.89 -0.32 -7.05
C ALA A 20 -6.27 -0.19 -5.56
N VAL A 21 -6.90 -1.23 -5.03
CA VAL A 21 -7.26 -1.33 -3.61
C VAL A 21 -6.14 -1.95 -2.76
N SER A 22 -5.15 -2.59 -3.40
CA SER A 22 -4.02 -3.27 -2.77
C SER A 22 -2.89 -3.55 -3.78
N PHE A 23 -1.67 -3.72 -3.28
CA PHE A 23 -0.45 -4.03 -4.04
C PHE A 23 0.31 -5.21 -3.42
N LEU A 24 0.30 -6.36 -4.10
CA LEU A 24 0.89 -7.59 -3.58
C LEU A 24 2.00 -8.10 -4.51
N PRO A 25 3.25 -8.19 -4.03
CA PRO A 25 4.34 -8.80 -4.79
C PRO A 25 4.16 -10.33 -4.89
N LYS A 26 4.70 -10.93 -5.94
CA LYS A 26 4.64 -12.39 -6.16
C LYS A 26 5.17 -13.23 -4.98
N GLU A 27 6.18 -12.75 -4.27
CA GLU A 27 6.74 -13.45 -3.09
C GLU A 27 5.73 -13.56 -1.95
N LYS A 28 4.73 -12.67 -1.92
CA LYS A 28 3.65 -12.63 -0.95
C LYS A 28 2.37 -13.31 -1.44
N MET A 29 2.39 -14.01 -2.58
CA MET A 29 1.25 -14.79 -3.08
C MET A 29 0.70 -15.82 -2.07
N PRO A 30 1.50 -16.48 -1.21
CA PRO A 30 0.95 -17.37 -0.18
C PRO A 30 0.07 -16.65 0.84
N GLU A 31 0.26 -15.35 1.04
CA GLU A 31 -0.51 -14.51 1.96
C GLU A 31 -1.73 -13.86 1.26
N LEU A 32 -2.00 -14.20 -0.02
CA LEU A 32 -3.06 -13.59 -0.81
C LEU A 32 -4.44 -13.66 -0.13
N GLU A 33 -4.73 -14.78 0.54
CA GLU A 33 -6.01 -15.00 1.21
C GLU A 33 -6.22 -13.99 2.35
N ASP A 34 -5.20 -13.71 3.15
CA ASP A 34 -5.22 -12.68 4.19
C ASP A 34 -5.41 -11.27 3.61
N PHE A 35 -4.72 -10.95 2.52
CA PHE A 35 -4.86 -9.64 1.86
C PHE A 35 -6.26 -9.45 1.27
N LEU A 36 -6.84 -10.50 0.69
CA LEU A 36 -8.21 -10.47 0.17
C LEU A 36 -9.24 -10.36 1.29
N ALA A 37 -9.03 -11.09 2.40
CA ALA A 37 -9.88 -10.98 3.57
C ALA A 37 -9.92 -9.54 4.10
N ASP A 38 -8.78 -8.86 4.20
CA ASP A 38 -8.72 -7.46 4.63
C ASP A 38 -9.49 -6.53 3.68
N VAL A 39 -9.42 -6.74 2.36
CA VAL A 39 -10.16 -5.94 1.36
C VAL A 39 -11.67 -6.18 1.47
N VAL A 40 -12.08 -7.44 1.59
CA VAL A 40 -13.50 -7.83 1.66
C VAL A 40 -14.12 -7.35 2.97
N LEU A 41 -13.45 -7.59 4.11
CA LEU A 41 -13.90 -7.15 5.43
C LEU A 41 -13.87 -5.62 5.57
N GLY A 42 -12.96 -4.94 4.86
CA GLY A 42 -12.92 -3.48 4.76
C GLY A 42 -14.02 -2.87 3.91
N GLY A 43 -14.91 -3.68 3.32
CA GLY A 43 -16.02 -3.22 2.47
C GLY A 43 -15.57 -2.73 1.10
N GLY A 44 -14.47 -3.26 0.56
CA GLY A 44 -13.91 -2.84 -0.72
C GLY A 44 -13.25 -1.47 -0.70
N LYS A 45 -13.06 -0.87 0.49
CA LYS A 45 -12.30 0.36 0.64
C LYS A 45 -10.82 0.10 0.39
N PRO A 46 -10.05 1.10 -0.09
CA PRO A 46 -8.61 0.98 -0.21
C PRO A 46 -8.00 0.66 1.17
N VAL A 47 -7.25 -0.44 1.28
CA VAL A 47 -6.64 -0.91 2.54
C VAL A 47 -5.16 -0.56 2.59
N TRP A 48 -4.82 0.65 2.14
CA TRP A 48 -3.43 1.10 2.02
C TRP A 48 -2.73 1.25 3.37
N GLU A 49 -3.42 1.68 4.42
CA GLU A 49 -2.90 1.75 5.80
C GLU A 49 -2.41 0.40 6.29
N LYS A 50 -3.31 -0.58 6.37
CA LYS A 50 -2.97 -1.95 6.78
C LYS A 50 -1.86 -2.55 5.92
N LEU A 51 -1.86 -2.23 4.63
CA LEU A 51 -0.84 -2.69 3.71
C LEU A 51 0.53 -2.06 4.04
N PHE A 52 0.57 -0.76 4.35
CA PHE A 52 1.79 -0.10 4.78
C PHE A 52 2.25 -0.55 6.18
N ASP A 53 1.36 -0.88 7.10
CA ASP A 53 1.73 -1.50 8.37
C ASP A 53 2.39 -2.88 8.16
N ARG A 54 1.77 -3.73 7.34
CA ARG A 54 2.26 -5.10 7.11
C ARG A 54 3.51 -5.16 6.23
N LEU A 55 3.52 -4.38 5.15
CA LEU A 55 4.59 -4.43 4.13
C LEU A 55 5.59 -3.28 4.25
N GLY A 56 5.35 -2.29 5.12
CA GLY A 56 6.23 -1.12 5.25
C GLY A 56 7.68 -1.48 5.57
N ALA A 57 7.90 -2.45 6.45
CA ALA A 57 9.25 -2.96 6.73
C ALA A 57 9.90 -3.60 5.50
N SER A 58 9.12 -4.32 4.69
CA SER A 58 9.61 -4.91 3.42
C SER A 58 9.93 -3.82 2.40
N PHE A 59 9.06 -2.81 2.27
CA PHE A 59 9.28 -1.65 1.41
C PHE A 59 10.52 -0.87 1.83
N ASN A 60 10.72 -0.61 3.12
CA ASN A 60 11.91 0.08 3.61
C ASN A 60 13.20 -0.71 3.32
N ARG A 61 13.14 -2.04 3.37
CA ARG A 61 14.29 -2.90 3.03
C ARG A 61 14.61 -2.90 1.53
N ILE A 62 13.60 -2.81 0.67
CA ILE A 62 13.74 -2.94 -0.79
C ILE A 62 13.94 -1.57 -1.45
N PHE A 63 13.25 -0.53 -0.96
CA PHE A 63 13.26 0.83 -1.50
C PHE A 63 14.22 1.76 -0.75
N GLY A 64 14.66 1.38 0.45
CA GLY A 64 15.38 2.22 1.40
C GLY A 64 14.43 2.95 2.36
N PRO A 65 14.83 3.27 3.60
CA PRO A 65 13.92 3.83 4.62
C PRO A 65 13.30 5.18 4.24
N ASP A 66 13.99 5.99 3.46
CA ASP A 66 13.54 7.35 3.08
C ASP A 66 12.74 7.39 1.77
N TRP A 67 12.29 6.23 1.26
CA TRP A 67 11.64 6.14 -0.06
C TRP A 67 10.37 6.99 -0.18
N LYS A 68 9.65 7.18 0.93
CA LYS A 68 8.45 8.03 0.97
C LYS A 68 8.77 9.52 0.85
N GLN A 69 9.83 9.99 1.51
CA GLN A 69 10.23 11.41 1.43
C GLN A 69 10.93 11.75 0.11
N LYS A 70 11.45 10.75 -0.62
CA LYS A 70 12.08 10.94 -1.92
C LYS A 70 11.09 11.19 -3.06
N ASP A 71 9.80 10.98 -2.86
CA ASP A 71 8.77 11.20 -3.87
C ASP A 71 7.58 11.92 -3.24
N ALA A 72 7.34 13.16 -3.69
CA ALA A 72 6.25 14.01 -3.19
C ALA A 72 4.89 13.30 -3.19
N PHE A 73 4.63 12.42 -4.15
CA PHE A 73 3.39 11.65 -4.19
C PHE A 73 3.21 10.77 -2.96
N PHE A 74 4.27 10.10 -2.48
CA PHE A 74 4.16 9.22 -1.31
C PHE A 74 4.05 10.01 -0.02
N GLU A 75 4.68 11.18 0.05
CA GLU A 75 4.53 12.11 1.17
C GLU A 75 3.09 12.64 1.26
N GLU A 76 2.55 13.16 0.16
CA GLU A 76 1.16 13.64 0.07
C GLU A 76 0.15 12.50 0.33
N PHE A 77 0.42 11.31 -0.22
CA PHE A 77 -0.46 10.15 -0.02
C PHE A 77 -0.49 9.68 1.43
N GLU A 78 0.64 9.68 2.12
CA GLU A 78 0.68 9.32 3.54
C GLU A 78 -0.07 10.34 4.41
N GLN A 79 0.03 11.64 4.09
CA GLN A 79 -0.76 12.67 4.77
C GLN A 79 -2.27 12.47 4.54
N ALA A 80 -2.67 12.25 3.28
CA ALA A 80 -4.07 12.03 2.93
C ALA A 80 -4.68 10.77 3.59
N LEU A 81 -3.87 9.73 3.81
CA LEU A 81 -4.29 8.54 4.57
C LEU A 81 -4.56 8.91 6.04
N LYS A 82 -3.61 9.58 6.71
CA LYS A 82 -3.76 10.00 8.12
C LYS A 82 -5.01 10.88 8.32
N GLU A 83 -5.25 11.83 7.43
CA GLU A 83 -6.44 12.68 7.48
C GLU A 83 -7.76 11.90 7.29
N SER A 84 -7.73 10.83 6.48
CA SER A 84 -8.88 9.95 6.26
C SER A 84 -9.19 9.04 7.46
N GLU A 85 -8.20 8.71 8.30
CA GLU A 85 -8.41 7.98 9.56
C GLU A 85 -8.99 8.88 10.64
N GLU A 86 -8.45 10.09 10.78
CA GLU A 86 -8.90 11.06 11.79
C GLU A 86 -10.34 11.54 11.55
N GLY A 87 -10.76 11.68 10.29
CA GLY A 87 -12.15 12.02 9.93
C GLY A 87 -13.18 10.90 10.13
N ARG A 88 -12.76 9.69 10.53
CA ARG A 88 -13.64 8.53 10.74
C ARG A 88 -14.02 8.32 12.21
N GLY A 89 -13.50 9.18 13.10
CA GLY A 89 -13.71 9.15 14.55
C GLY A 89 -14.74 10.14 15.10
N ASP A 90 -15.46 10.88 14.24
CA ASP A 90 -16.54 11.80 14.64
C ASP A 90 -17.94 11.21 14.36
#